data_AF-A0A428H3C7-F1
#
_entry.id   AF-A0A428H3C7-F1
#
_cell.length_a   1.000
_cell.length_b   1.000
_cell.length_c   1.000
_cell.angle_alpha   90.00
_cell.angle_beta   90.00
_cell.angle_gamma   90.00
#
_symmetry.space_group_name_H-M   'P 1'
#
loop_
_entity.id
_entity.type
_entity.pdbx_description
1 polymer ?
#
loop_
_entity_poly.entity_id
_entity_poly.type
_entity_poly.pdbx_seq_one_letter_code
_entity_poly.pdbx_strand_id
1 'polypeptide(L)'
;MTEQGNIMGQPLLYRFIKNICEVVLGGHRSYNIHMLRHSHISLLAELGIPIKAIMERVGHRDESITLRIYSHVTKNIQDELREKLNQIHL
;
A
#
# COMPACT_ATOMS: atom_id res chain seq x y z
N MET A 1 7.48 14.78 -14.95
CA MET A 1 7.93 15.02 -16.34
C MET A 1 9.16 15.90 -16.26
N THR A 2 10.16 15.71 -17.13
CA THR A 2 11.25 16.70 -17.22
C THR A 2 10.71 17.98 -17.87
N GLU A 3 11.34 19.13 -17.66
CA GLU A 3 10.94 20.41 -18.29
C GLU A 3 10.92 20.33 -19.83
N GLN A 4 11.55 19.30 -20.40
CA GLN A 4 11.65 19.01 -21.83
C GLN A 4 10.61 17.99 -22.33
N GLY A 5 9.63 17.59 -21.50
CA GLY A 5 8.59 16.65 -21.88
C GLY A 5 9.02 15.17 -21.92
N ASN A 6 10.27 14.86 -21.64
CA ASN A 6 10.77 13.48 -21.64
C ASN A 6 10.28 12.68 -20.43
N ILE A 7 10.11 11.37 -20.64
CA ILE A 7 9.81 10.39 -19.58
C ILE A 7 10.91 10.49 -18.52
N MET A 8 10.50 10.66 -17.26
CA MET A 8 11.44 10.70 -16.16
C MET A 8 12.05 9.31 -15.98
N GLY A 9 13.36 9.20 -16.16
CA GLY A 9 14.08 7.95 -15.97
C GLY A 9 13.92 7.43 -14.54
N GLN A 10 13.93 6.10 -14.39
CA GLN A 10 13.86 5.38 -13.10
C GLN A 10 14.76 6.00 -12.00
N PRO A 11 16.04 6.38 -12.26
CA PRO A 11 16.90 6.95 -11.22
C PRO A 11 16.46 8.34 -10.73
N LEU A 12 15.98 9.18 -11.65
CA LEU A 12 15.47 10.52 -11.34
C LEU A 12 14.19 10.43 -10.51
N LEU A 13 13.28 9.51 -10.89
CA LEU A 13 12.03 9.30 -10.18
C LEU A 13 12.26 8.76 -8.77
N TYR A 14 13.18 7.78 -8.63
CA TYR A 14 13.55 7.25 -7.32
C TYR A 14 14.10 8.35 -6.40
N ARG A 15 15.05 9.16 -6.90
CA ARG A 15 15.65 10.26 -6.12
C ARG A 15 14.62 11.33 -5.76
N PHE A 16 13.73 11.67 -6.69
CA PHE A 16 12.66 12.62 -6.47
C PHE A 16 11.70 12.16 -5.35
N ILE A 17 11.17 10.94 -5.46
CA ILE A 17 10.27 10.40 -4.44
C ILE A 17 10.98 10.26 -3.09
N LYS A 18 12.21 9.75 -3.08
CA LYS A 18 13.00 9.63 -1.85
C LYS A 18 13.17 10.97 -1.16
N ASN A 19 13.62 12.01 -1.87
CA ASN A 19 13.83 13.34 -1.31
C ASN A 19 12.52 13.93 -0.74
N ILE A 20 11.41 13.84 -1.48
CA ILE A 20 10.12 14.34 -1.00
C ILE A 20 9.68 13.61 0.26
N CYS A 21 9.78 12.28 0.25
CA CYS A 21 9.41 11.49 1.41
C CYS A 21 10.31 11.78 2.62
N GLU A 22 11.61 12.00 2.43
CA GLU A 22 12.50 12.40 3.53
C GLU A 22 12.12 13.76 4.12
N VAL A 23 11.75 14.74 3.28
CA VAL A 23 11.32 16.06 3.73
C VAL A 23 9.98 16.02 4.47
N VAL A 24 9.00 15.27 3.95
CA VAL A 24 7.62 15.27 4.48
C VAL A 24 7.44 14.27 5.63
N LEU A 25 8.07 13.10 5.53
CA LEU A 25 7.85 11.97 6.45
C LEU A 25 9.07 11.69 7.35
N GLY A 26 10.19 12.38 7.15
CA GLY A 26 11.43 12.22 7.91
C GLY A 26 12.29 11.04 7.43
N GLY A 27 13.59 11.08 7.76
CA GLY A 27 14.61 10.14 7.27
C GLY A 27 14.70 8.79 8.02
N HIS A 28 13.66 8.38 8.74
CA HIS A 28 13.71 7.21 9.63
C HIS A 28 13.47 5.86 8.94
N ARG A 29 13.12 5.85 7.64
CA ARG A 29 12.81 4.63 6.88
C ARG A 29 13.23 4.74 5.42
N SER A 30 13.47 3.61 4.78
CA SER A 30 13.81 3.56 3.35
C SER A 30 12.58 3.78 2.48
N TYR A 31 12.61 4.83 1.65
CA TYR A 31 11.54 5.17 0.71
C TYR A 31 11.86 4.64 -0.69
N ASN A 32 10.89 3.98 -1.32
CA ASN A 32 10.99 3.50 -2.70
C ASN A 32 9.61 3.57 -3.38
N ILE A 33 9.57 3.43 -4.69
CA ILE A 33 8.30 3.55 -5.44
C ILE A 33 7.31 2.40 -5.19
N HIS A 34 7.82 1.22 -4.80
CA HIS A 34 6.97 0.06 -4.47
C HIS A 34 6.15 0.30 -3.21
N MET A 35 6.60 1.17 -2.31
CA MET A 35 5.83 1.51 -1.11
C MET A 35 4.46 2.12 -1.44
N LEU A 36 4.37 2.89 -2.53
CA LEU A 36 3.10 3.46 -2.97
C LEU A 36 2.14 2.36 -3.44
N ARG A 37 2.67 1.33 -4.14
CA ARG A 37 1.89 0.16 -4.52
C ARG A 37 1.39 -0.60 -3.29
N HIS A 38 2.24 -0.78 -2.27
CA HIS A 38 1.83 -1.41 -1.02
C HIS A 38 0.77 -0.60 -0.28
N SER A 39 0.94 0.71 -0.15
CA SER A 39 -0.07 1.58 0.46
C SER A 39 -1.40 1.53 -0.29
N HIS A 40 -1.38 1.50 -1.62
CA HIS A 40 -2.60 1.35 -2.42
C HIS A 40 -3.30 0.01 -2.16
N ILE A 41 -2.56 -1.09 -2.10
CA ILE A 41 -3.11 -2.41 -1.79
C ILE A 41 -3.69 -2.45 -0.38
N SER A 42 -2.99 -1.92 0.62
CA SER A 42 -3.47 -1.85 2.00
C SER A 42 -4.80 -1.10 2.08
N LEU A 43 -4.90 0.07 1.42
CA LEU A 43 -6.13 0.85 1.38
C LEU A 43 -7.29 0.06 0.76
N LEU A 44 -7.07 -0.61 -0.38
CA LEU A 44 -8.12 -1.40 -1.03
C LEU A 44 -8.55 -2.60 -0.15
N ALA A 45 -7.61 -3.22 0.56
CA ALA A 45 -7.90 -4.30 1.49
C ALA A 45 -8.70 -3.80 2.71
N GLU A 46 -8.39 -2.62 3.25
CA GLU A 46 -9.11 -2.01 4.37
C GLU A 46 -10.54 -1.61 3.98
N LEU A 47 -10.74 -1.22 2.72
CA LEU A 47 -12.06 -0.98 2.13
C LEU A 47 -12.86 -2.28 1.87
N GLY A 48 -12.32 -3.45 2.20
CA GLY A 48 -12.98 -4.74 2.04
C GLY A 48 -13.08 -5.21 0.58
N ILE A 49 -12.29 -4.65 -0.33
CA ILE A 49 -12.30 -5.07 -1.74
C ILE A 49 -11.77 -6.51 -1.84
N PRO A 50 -12.43 -7.39 -2.62
CA PRO A 50 -11.95 -8.76 -2.79
C PRO A 50 -10.52 -8.82 -3.35
N ILE A 51 -9.68 -9.67 -2.76
CA ILE A 51 -8.26 -9.80 -3.14
C ILE A 51 -8.06 -10.03 -4.65
N LYS A 52 -8.96 -10.79 -5.30
CA LYS A 52 -8.90 -11.04 -6.74
C LYS A 52 -9.03 -9.76 -7.56
N ALA A 53 -9.96 -8.87 -7.19
CA ALA A 53 -10.13 -7.58 -7.85
C ALA A 53 -8.93 -6.65 -7.60
N ILE A 54 -8.34 -6.70 -6.41
CA ILE A 54 -7.11 -5.95 -6.10
C ILE A 54 -5.96 -6.44 -7.00
N MET A 55 -5.78 -7.76 -7.12
CA MET A 55 -4.75 -8.37 -7.95
C MET A 55 -4.89 -8.02 -9.44
N GLU A 56 -6.10 -8.07 -9.98
CA GLU A 56 -6.39 -7.65 -11.36
C GLU A 56 -6.04 -6.16 -11.56
N ARG A 57 -6.29 -5.30 -10.57
CA ARG A 57 -6.00 -3.86 -10.62
C ARG A 57 -4.50 -3.55 -10.55
N VAL A 58 -3.76 -4.21 -9.67
CA VAL A 58 -2.31 -3.93 -9.45
C VAL A 58 -1.40 -4.79 -10.30
N GLY A 59 -1.95 -5.76 -11.03
CA GLY A 59 -1.24 -6.74 -11.85
C GLY A 59 -0.59 -7.87 -11.04
N HIS A 60 -0.44 -9.03 -11.70
CA HIS A 60 -0.01 -10.30 -11.10
C HIS A 60 1.49 -10.42 -10.79
N ARG A 61 2.28 -9.34 -10.91
CA ARG A 61 3.74 -9.43 -10.69
C ARG A 61 4.14 -9.72 -9.24
N ASP A 62 3.30 -9.38 -8.26
CA ASP A 62 3.63 -9.52 -6.82
C ASP A 62 2.42 -10.02 -6.01
N GLU A 63 1.93 -11.20 -6.33
CA GLU A 63 0.82 -11.83 -5.63
C GLU A 63 1.16 -12.14 -4.16
N SER A 64 2.40 -12.56 -3.88
CA SER A 64 2.86 -12.91 -2.53
C SER A 64 2.78 -11.72 -1.56
N ILE A 65 3.15 -10.52 -2.00
CA ILE A 65 3.08 -9.33 -1.15
C ILE A 65 1.62 -8.88 -0.98
N THR A 66 0.84 -8.94 -2.06
CA THR A 66 -0.60 -8.61 -2.04
C THR A 66 -1.34 -9.50 -1.04
N LEU A 67 -1.08 -10.81 -1.09
CA LEU A 67 -1.67 -11.78 -0.17
C LEU A 67 -1.25 -11.53 1.27
N ARG A 68 0.02 -11.21 1.53
CA ARG A 68 0.52 -10.90 2.87
C ARG A 68 -0.16 -9.65 3.46
N ILE A 69 -0.28 -8.58 2.69
CA ILE A 69 -0.97 -7.34 3.11
C ILE A 69 -2.44 -7.64 3.39
N TYR A 70 -3.12 -8.28 2.45
CA TYR A 70 -4.54 -8.63 2.58
C TYR A 70 -4.80 -9.50 3.81
N SER A 71 -3.95 -10.51 4.05
CA SER A 71 -4.06 -11.39 5.22
C SER A 71 -3.92 -10.63 6.53
N HIS A 72 -3.00 -9.65 6.59
CA HIS A 72 -2.82 -8.82 7.78
C HIS A 72 -4.03 -7.92 8.03
N VAL A 73 -4.52 -7.23 6.99
CA VAL A 73 -5.70 -6.36 7.10
C VAL A 73 -6.93 -7.17 7.50
N THR A 74 -7.11 -8.35 6.92
CA THR A 74 -8.23 -9.25 7.26
C THR A 74 -8.20 -9.68 8.72
N LYS A 75 -7.01 -9.96 9.29
CA LYS A 75 -6.87 -10.24 10.72
C LYS A 75 -7.31 -9.06 11.58
N ASN A 76 -6.87 -7.85 11.24
CA ASN A 76 -7.28 -6.64 11.97
C ASN A 76 -8.81 -6.44 11.91
N ILE A 77 -9.44 -6.65 10.75
CA ILE A 77 -10.89 -6.57 10.60
C ILE A 77 -11.60 -7.63 11.45
N GLN A 78 -11.05 -8.86 11.53
CA GLN A 78 -11.61 -9.92 12.38
C GLN A 78 -11.51 -9.59 13.87
N ASP A 79 -10.40 -8.98 14.30
CA ASP A 79 -10.21 -8.59 15.70
C ASP A 79 -11.13 -7.40 16.04
N GLU A 80 -11.29 -6.43 15.15
CA GLU A 80 -12.26 -5.34 15.31
C GLU A 80 -13.70 -5.88 15.38
N LEU A 81 -14.05 -6.85 14.54
CA LEU A 81 -15.36 -7.51 14.58
C LEU A 81 -15.59 -8.22 15.93
N ARG A 82 -14.58 -8.93 16.45
CA ARG A 82 -14.67 -9.59 17.77
C ARG A 82 -14.86 -8.58 18.89
N GLU A 83 -14.15 -7.46 18.87
CA GLU A 83 -14.33 -6.39 19.86
C GLU A 83 -15.74 -5.81 19.80
N LYS A 84 -16.25 -5.50 18.60
CA LYS A 84 -17.62 -5.00 18.43
C LYS A 84 -18.66 -6.03 18.90
N LEU A 85 -18.45 -7.31 18.63
CA LEU A 85 -19.33 -8.38 19.11
C LEU A 85 -19.31 -8.51 20.64
N ASN A 86 -18.15 -8.38 21.28
CA ASN A 86 -18.04 -8.38 22.74
C ASN A 86 -18.74 -7.17 23.40
N GLN A 87 -18.85 -6.04 22.68
CA GLN A 87 -19.60 -4.86 23.14
C GLN A 87 -21.11 -5.03 23.01
N ILE A 88 -21.57 -5.91 22.12
CA ILE A 88 -22.96 -6.33 22.07
C ILE A 88 -23.15 -7.31 23.24
N HIS A 89 -23.45 -6.76 24.42
CA HIS A 89 -23.83 -7.56 25.60
C HIS A 89 -24.98 -8.50 25.22
N LEU A 90 -24.68 -9.80 25.20
CA LEU A 90 -25.64 -10.89 25.36
C LEU A 90 -25.42 -11.48 26.75
#